data_AF-A0A377XNH3-F1
#
_entry.id   AF-A0A377XNH3-F1
#
_cell.length_a   1.000
_cell.length_b   1.000
_cell.length_c   1.000
_cell.angle_alpha   90.00
_cell.angle_beta   90.00
_cell.angle_gamma   90.00
#
_symmetry.space_group_name_H-M   'P 1'
#
loop_
_entity.id
_entity.type
_entity.pdbx_description
1 polymer ?
#
loop_
_entity_poly.entity_id
_entity_poly.type
_entity_poly.pdbx_seq_one_letter_code
_entity_poly.pdbx_strand_id
1 'polypeptide(L)'
;MAGAALLAIVVIPILMGFWIRGKIPAENSNPLNRFLIRIYHPLLLKVLHWPKTTLLIALLSILTVVWPLNRVGGEFLPQINEGDLLYMPSTLPGISAAQAADMLQKTDKLIMAVPEVARVFGKTGKAETATDSAPLEMVETTIQLKPQDQWRPGMTMEKIVDELDKTVRLPGLANLWVPPIRNRIDMLSTGIKSPIGIKVSGTNLADIDAIAGQIEVVARTVPGVTSALAERLVGGRYLNIDIHREKAARYGMTVGDVQLFVSSAIGGAMVGETVEGVERYPINIRYRRAIATARRPCASCRSSPR
;
A
#
# COMPACT_ATOMS: atom_id res chain seq x y z
N MET A 1 26.39 21.66 -9.08
CA MET A 1 26.42 22.89 -9.92
C MET A 1 27.37 23.94 -9.37
N ALA A 2 27.19 24.47 -8.16
CA ALA A 2 28.07 25.50 -7.60
C ALA A 2 29.56 25.10 -7.53
N GLY A 3 29.89 23.90 -7.06
CA GLY A 3 31.28 23.41 -7.04
C GLY A 3 31.90 23.27 -8.43
N ALA A 4 31.12 22.82 -9.43
CA ALA A 4 31.57 22.72 -10.82
C ALA A 4 31.82 24.10 -11.43
N ALA A 5 30.96 25.09 -11.16
CA ALA A 5 31.15 26.46 -11.60
C ALA A 5 32.39 27.10 -10.96
N LEU A 6 32.58 26.87 -9.66
CA LEU A 6 33.76 27.36 -8.94
C LEU A 6 35.05 26.75 -9.49
N LEU A 7 35.07 25.44 -9.72
CA LEU A 7 36.18 24.75 -10.37
C LEU A 7 36.39 25.23 -11.82
N ALA A 8 35.33 25.51 -12.57
CA ALA A 8 35.41 26.00 -13.94
C ALA A 8 35.98 27.42 -14.06
N ILE A 9 35.81 28.26 -13.03
CA ILE A 9 36.37 29.62 -13.01
C ILE A 9 37.78 29.63 -12.39
N VAL A 10 38.05 28.77 -11.41
CA VAL A 10 39.32 28.80 -10.67
C VAL A 10 40.32 27.79 -11.23
N VAL A 11 39.94 26.51 -11.25
CA VAL A 11 40.88 25.41 -11.55
C VAL A 11 41.06 25.22 -13.05
N ILE A 12 39.99 25.32 -13.84
CA ILE A 12 40.06 25.12 -15.30
C ILE A 12 40.98 26.14 -15.99
N PRO A 13 40.97 27.46 -15.70
CA PRO A 13 41.92 28.40 -16.30
C PRO A 13 43.37 28.15 -15.88
N ILE A 14 43.59 27.77 -14.61
CA ILE A 14 44.93 27.43 -14.09
C ILE A 14 45.46 26.17 -14.80
N LEU A 15 44.65 25.12 -14.93
CA LEU A 15 45.04 23.89 -15.61
C LEU A 15 45.21 24.08 -17.12
N MET A 16 44.33 24.86 -17.77
CA MET A 16 44.48 25.21 -19.19
C MET A 16 45.81 25.94 -19.42
N GLY A 17 46.15 26.93 -18.58
CA GLY A 17 47.42 27.65 -18.68
C GLY A 17 48.65 26.78 -18.38
N PHE A 18 48.51 25.77 -17.50
CA PHE A 18 49.61 24.89 -17.13
C PHE A 18 49.88 23.78 -18.16
N TRP A 19 48.83 23.14 -18.69
CA TRP A 19 48.90 21.98 -19.58
C TRP A 19 48.82 22.32 -21.07
N ILE A 20 48.10 23.36 -21.49
CA ILE A 20 47.99 23.73 -22.91
C ILE A 20 49.18 24.63 -23.25
N ARG A 21 50.29 24.02 -23.66
CA ARG A 21 51.50 24.70 -24.12
C ARG A 21 51.63 24.59 -25.64
N GLY A 22 51.83 25.70 -26.34
CA GLY A 22 52.00 25.76 -27.79
C GLY A 22 51.12 26.84 -28.46
N LYS A 23 51.14 26.91 -29.79
CA LYS A 23 50.24 27.78 -30.56
C LYS A 23 48.85 27.16 -30.62
N ILE A 24 47.85 27.79 -30.01
CA ILE A 24 46.45 27.37 -30.12
C ILE A 24 46.03 27.54 -31.58
N PRO A 25 45.68 26.46 -32.30
CA PRO A 25 45.29 26.55 -33.70
C PRO A 25 43.95 27.30 -33.81
N ALA A 26 43.82 28.15 -34.83
CA ALA A 26 42.59 28.90 -35.06
C ALA A 26 41.40 27.96 -35.28
N GLU A 27 40.21 28.33 -34.83
CA GLU A 27 39.01 27.49 -34.87
C GLU A 27 38.66 26.95 -36.28
N ASN A 28 39.00 27.72 -37.32
CA ASN A 28 38.79 27.38 -38.73
C ASN A 28 39.81 26.37 -39.30
N SER A 29 40.87 26.03 -38.55
CA SER A 29 41.86 25.04 -38.96
C SER A 29 41.34 23.61 -38.83
N ASN A 30 40.36 23.38 -37.95
CA ASN A 30 39.72 22.08 -37.80
C ASN A 30 38.65 21.92 -38.90
N PRO A 31 38.77 20.90 -39.78
CA PRO A 31 37.82 20.68 -40.86
C PRO A 31 36.39 20.43 -40.36
N LEU A 32 36.22 19.83 -39.19
CA LEU A 32 34.90 19.58 -38.59
C LEU A 32 34.22 20.88 -38.16
N ASN A 33 34.94 21.74 -37.44
CA ASN A 33 34.43 23.05 -37.02
C ASN A 33 34.07 23.90 -38.23
N ARG A 34 34.93 23.91 -39.26
CA ARG A 34 34.68 24.63 -40.51
C ARG A 34 33.41 24.14 -41.21
N PHE A 35 33.16 22.83 -41.22
CA PHE A 35 31.93 22.25 -41.80
C PHE A 35 30.67 22.63 -41.00
N LEU A 36 30.71 22.52 -39.67
CA LEU A 36 29.59 22.90 -38.79
C LEU A 36 29.26 24.39 -38.92
N ILE A 37 30.27 25.26 -38.92
CA ILE A 37 30.10 26.71 -39.14
C ILE A 37 29.49 26.98 -40.52
N ARG A 38 29.94 26.25 -41.56
CA ARG A 38 29.41 26.39 -42.92
C ARG A 38 27.94 26.00 -43.04
N ILE A 39 27.43 25.09 -42.20
CA ILE A 39 26.01 24.72 -42.13
C ILE A 39 25.21 25.71 -41.28
N TYR A 40 25.76 26.14 -40.14
CA TYR A 40 25.11 27.06 -39.22
C TYR A 40 24.92 28.47 -39.80
N HIS A 41 25.98 29.03 -40.40
CA HIS A 41 26.00 30.40 -40.90
C HIS A 41 24.87 30.74 -41.91
N PRO A 42 24.56 29.91 -42.93
CA PRO A 42 23.45 30.20 -43.83
C PRO A 42 22.07 30.12 -43.16
N LEU A 43 21.90 29.27 -42.14
CA LEU A 43 20.65 29.20 -41.35
C LEU A 43 20.48 30.45 -40.48
N LEU A 44 21.57 30.93 -39.87
CA LEU A 44 21.57 32.16 -39.09
C LEU A 44 21.19 33.38 -39.95
N LEU A 45 21.80 33.51 -41.12
CA LEU A 45 21.48 34.59 -42.06
C LEU A 45 20.01 34.53 -42.52
N LYS A 46 19.46 33.32 -42.75
CA LYS A 46 18.03 33.15 -43.06
C LYS A 46 17.12 33.56 -41.89
N VAL A 47 17.51 33.26 -40.66
CA VAL A 47 16.76 33.65 -39.45
C VAL A 47 16.71 35.16 -39.28
N LEU A 48 17.82 35.86 -39.55
CA LEU A 48 17.92 37.33 -39.49
C LEU A 48 17.19 38.03 -40.63
N HIS A 49 17.00 37.37 -41.77
CA HIS A 49 16.31 37.96 -42.92
C HIS A 49 14.81 38.17 -42.63
N TRP A 50 14.14 37.23 -41.96
CA TRP A 50 12.70 37.31 -41.63
C TRP A 50 12.39 37.05 -40.14
N PRO A 51 12.79 37.96 -39.23
CA PRO A 51 12.71 37.76 -37.79
C PRO A 51 11.27 37.57 -37.26
N LYS A 52 10.27 38.18 -37.91
CA LYS A 52 8.85 37.99 -37.52
C LYS A 52 8.36 36.58 -37.83
N THR A 53 8.80 36.00 -38.95
CA THR A 53 8.40 34.64 -39.36
C THR A 53 9.05 33.58 -38.48
N THR A 54 10.30 33.78 -38.08
CA THR A 54 11.00 32.86 -37.18
C THR A 54 10.41 32.87 -35.78
N LEU A 55 10.03 34.05 -35.25
CA LEU A 55 9.27 34.15 -34.01
C LEU A 55 7.91 33.44 -34.11
N LEU A 56 7.21 33.57 -35.24
CA LEU A 56 5.95 32.87 -35.48
C LEU A 56 6.13 31.35 -35.54
N ILE A 57 7.17 30.85 -36.22
CA ILE A 57 7.49 29.42 -36.26
C ILE A 57 7.87 28.90 -34.86
N ALA A 58 8.63 29.68 -34.08
CA ALA A 58 8.96 29.34 -32.70
C ALA A 58 7.70 29.26 -31.83
N LEU A 59 6.77 30.20 -31.97
CA LEU A 59 5.48 30.17 -31.28
C LEU A 59 4.64 28.95 -31.69
N LEU A 60 4.55 28.65 -32.99
CA LEU A 60 3.87 27.46 -33.48
C LEU A 60 4.52 26.18 -32.95
N SER A 61 5.85 26.14 -32.84
CA SER A 61 6.59 25.02 -32.26
C SER A 61 6.22 24.82 -30.79
N ILE A 62 6.09 25.89 -30.00
CA ILE A 62 5.59 25.82 -28.62
C ILE A 62 4.16 25.29 -28.59
N LEU A 63 3.29 25.74 -29.50
CA LEU A 63 1.91 25.26 -29.57
C LEU A 63 1.82 23.77 -29.91
N THR A 64 2.79 23.20 -30.64
CA THR A 64 2.81 21.75 -30.88
C THR A 64 2.97 20.92 -29.60
N VAL A 65 3.58 21.47 -28.53
CA VAL A 65 3.75 20.79 -27.24
C VAL A 65 2.42 20.55 -26.53
N VAL A 66 1.38 21.33 -26.84
CA VAL A 66 0.04 21.13 -26.26
C VAL A 66 -0.53 19.75 -26.60
N TRP A 67 -0.20 19.21 -27.78
CA TRP A 67 -0.72 17.90 -28.21
C TRP A 67 -0.12 16.73 -27.40
N PRO A 68 1.21 16.59 -27.23
CA PRO A 68 1.77 15.60 -26.30
C PRO A 68 1.31 15.82 -24.86
N LEU A 69 1.22 17.08 -24.40
CA LEU A 69 0.85 17.39 -23.03
C LEU A 69 -0.55 16.83 -22.66
N ASN A 70 -1.49 16.87 -23.61
CA ASN A 70 -2.85 16.33 -23.42
C ASN A 70 -2.92 14.80 -23.46
N ARG A 71 -1.84 14.10 -23.82
CA ARG A 71 -1.77 12.63 -23.90
C ARG A 71 -1.03 11.99 -22.73
N VAL A 72 -0.24 12.77 -21.99
CA VAL A 72 0.53 12.26 -20.87
C VAL A 72 -0.34 12.25 -19.61
N GLY A 73 -0.34 11.13 -18.89
CA GLY A 73 -1.03 11.01 -17.60
C GLY A 73 -0.28 11.74 -16.48
N GLY A 74 -0.94 11.94 -15.35
CA GLY A 74 -0.33 12.46 -14.14
C GLY A 74 -0.22 11.39 -13.06
N GLU A 75 0.93 11.33 -12.39
CA GLU A 75 1.13 10.55 -11.17
C GLU A 75 1.85 11.40 -10.12
N PHE A 76 1.71 11.04 -8.85
CA PHE A 76 2.38 11.79 -7.76
C PHE A 76 3.90 11.64 -7.83
N LEU A 77 4.36 10.38 -7.94
CA LEU A 77 5.76 9.99 -8.09
C LEU A 77 5.80 8.70 -8.91
N PRO A 78 6.84 8.51 -9.75
CA PRO A 78 7.06 7.26 -10.46
C PRO A 78 7.01 6.06 -9.53
N GLN A 79 6.46 4.94 -10.00
CA GLN A 79 6.50 3.71 -9.23
C GLN A 79 7.94 3.21 -9.12
N ILE A 80 8.47 3.24 -7.90
CA ILE A 80 9.81 2.73 -7.59
C ILE A 80 9.69 1.22 -7.41
N ASN A 81 10.49 0.48 -8.16
CA ASN A 81 10.62 -0.96 -7.99
C ASN A 81 11.56 -1.25 -6.80
N GLU A 82 11.01 -1.80 -5.72
CA GLU A 82 11.74 -2.13 -4.50
C GLU A 82 12.36 -3.55 -4.53
N GLY A 83 12.06 -4.35 -5.56
CA GLY A 83 12.44 -5.77 -5.65
C GLY A 83 11.48 -6.71 -4.92
N ASP A 84 10.82 -6.21 -3.88
CA ASP A 84 9.83 -6.93 -3.08
C ASP A 84 8.43 -6.31 -3.21
N LEU A 85 7.41 -7.10 -2.92
CA LEU A 85 6.00 -6.69 -2.97
C LEU A 85 5.31 -6.99 -1.64
N LEU A 86 4.32 -6.18 -1.31
CA LEU A 86 3.42 -6.40 -0.19
C LEU A 86 2.01 -6.68 -0.71
N TYR A 87 1.46 -7.82 -0.30
CA TYR A 87 0.07 -8.20 -0.57
C TYR A 87 -0.78 -7.89 0.66
N MET A 88 -1.79 -7.04 0.49
CA MET A 88 -2.65 -6.57 1.58
C MET A 88 -4.12 -6.59 1.18
N PRO A 89 -4.71 -7.78 1.07
CA PRO A 89 -6.08 -7.85 0.63
C PRO A 89 -7.04 -7.36 1.74
N SER A 90 -8.21 -6.89 1.32
CA SER A 90 -9.29 -6.46 2.21
C SER A 90 -10.48 -7.41 2.12
N THR A 91 -11.07 -7.73 3.27
CA THR A 91 -12.28 -8.56 3.40
C THR A 91 -13.34 -7.81 4.22
N LEU A 92 -14.57 -8.31 4.22
CA LEU A 92 -15.62 -7.82 5.11
C LEU A 92 -15.30 -8.15 6.58
N PRO A 93 -15.76 -7.31 7.53
CA PRO A 93 -15.54 -7.55 8.95
C PRO A 93 -16.18 -8.84 9.48
N GLY A 94 -15.59 -9.39 10.53
CA GLY A 94 -16.18 -10.48 11.32
C GLY A 94 -15.74 -11.90 10.92
N ILE A 95 -14.67 -12.01 10.15
CA ILE A 95 -13.94 -13.28 9.98
C ILE A 95 -13.29 -13.69 11.31
N SER A 96 -13.35 -14.99 11.63
CA SER A 96 -12.68 -15.50 12.84
C SER A 96 -11.16 -15.61 12.61
N ALA A 97 -10.37 -15.46 13.67
CA ALA A 97 -8.91 -15.62 13.61
C ALA A 97 -8.46 -16.95 12.97
N ALA A 98 -9.17 -18.05 13.27
CA ALA A 98 -8.90 -19.36 12.69
C ALA A 98 -9.13 -19.38 11.17
N GLN A 99 -10.22 -18.76 10.70
CA GLN A 99 -10.51 -18.69 9.27
C GLN A 99 -9.57 -17.71 8.55
N ALA A 100 -9.17 -16.62 9.20
CA ALA A 100 -8.17 -15.70 8.66
C ALA A 100 -6.80 -16.37 8.50
N ALA A 101 -6.38 -17.20 9.46
CA ALA A 101 -5.15 -17.97 9.36
C ALA A 101 -5.20 -19.07 8.26
N ASP A 102 -6.33 -19.75 8.10
CA ASP A 102 -6.54 -20.69 6.98
C ASP A 102 -6.50 -19.97 5.62
N MET A 103 -7.14 -18.81 5.55
CA MET A 103 -7.12 -17.94 4.38
C MET A 103 -5.71 -17.46 4.04
N LEU A 104 -4.94 -17.00 5.04
CA LEU A 104 -3.53 -16.61 4.88
C LEU A 104 -2.70 -17.74 4.27
N GLN A 105 -2.81 -18.95 4.83
CA GLN A 105 -2.04 -20.08 4.32
C GLN A 105 -2.42 -20.43 2.87
N LYS A 106 -3.71 -20.31 2.52
CA LYS A 106 -4.20 -20.54 1.16
C LYS A 106 -3.67 -19.48 0.20
N THR A 107 -3.70 -18.20 0.56
CA THR A 107 -3.15 -17.13 -0.27
C THR A 107 -1.65 -17.28 -0.44
N ASP A 108 -0.91 -17.62 0.63
CA ASP A 108 0.55 -17.79 0.57
C ASP A 108 0.95 -18.92 -0.38
N LYS A 109 0.22 -20.04 -0.37
CA LYS A 109 0.43 -21.15 -1.31
C LYS A 109 0.19 -20.73 -2.77
N LEU A 110 -0.83 -19.92 -3.02
CA LEU A 110 -1.12 -19.41 -4.37
C LEU A 110 -0.05 -18.41 -4.83
N ILE A 111 0.44 -17.54 -3.93
CA ILE A 111 1.53 -16.61 -4.23
C ILE A 111 2.81 -17.40 -4.57
N MET A 112 3.15 -18.40 -3.75
CA MET A 112 4.34 -19.23 -3.95
C MET A 112 4.29 -20.08 -5.24
N ALA A 113 3.11 -20.26 -5.84
CA ALA A 113 2.97 -20.97 -7.11
C ALA A 113 3.52 -20.15 -8.31
N VAL A 114 3.68 -18.84 -8.17
CA VAL A 114 4.24 -17.98 -9.22
C VAL A 114 5.77 -18.14 -9.28
N PRO A 115 6.37 -18.48 -10.43
CA PRO A 115 7.79 -18.84 -10.52
C PRO A 115 8.77 -17.74 -10.09
N GLU A 116 8.41 -16.48 -10.23
CA GLU A 116 9.24 -15.33 -9.86
C GLU A 116 9.32 -15.11 -8.35
N VAL A 117 8.43 -15.72 -7.56
CA VAL A 117 8.44 -15.58 -6.10
C VAL A 117 9.52 -16.48 -5.49
N ALA A 118 10.35 -15.91 -4.62
CA ALA A 118 11.38 -16.63 -3.87
C ALA A 118 10.90 -17.03 -2.48
N ARG A 119 10.22 -16.12 -1.76
CA ARG A 119 9.69 -16.34 -0.42
C ARG A 119 8.39 -15.58 -0.21
N VAL A 120 7.55 -16.15 0.65
CA VAL A 120 6.29 -15.57 1.08
C VAL A 120 6.25 -15.59 2.60
N PHE A 121 6.06 -14.42 3.21
CA PHE A 121 5.92 -14.26 4.66
C PHE A 121 4.58 -13.62 4.97
N GLY A 122 3.56 -14.46 5.18
CA GLY A 122 2.22 -14.04 5.55
C GLY A 122 2.09 -13.67 7.02
N LYS A 123 1.38 -12.57 7.29
CA LYS A 123 0.96 -12.13 8.62
C LYS A 123 -0.53 -11.80 8.61
N THR A 124 -1.29 -12.39 9.52
CA THR A 124 -2.65 -11.94 9.87
C THR A 124 -2.63 -11.24 11.22
N GLY A 125 -3.33 -10.11 11.34
CA GLY A 125 -3.25 -9.30 12.54
C GLY A 125 -1.90 -8.61 12.70
N LYS A 126 -1.50 -8.42 13.95
CA LYS A 126 -0.36 -7.58 14.31
C LYS A 126 0.80 -8.36 14.89
N ALA A 127 2.00 -7.82 14.73
CA ALA A 127 3.14 -8.14 15.57
C ALA A 127 3.02 -7.47 16.95
N GLU A 128 3.78 -7.95 17.94
CA GLU A 128 3.85 -7.37 19.29
C GLU A 128 4.65 -6.04 19.29
N THR A 129 4.09 -5.02 18.67
CA THR A 129 4.62 -3.66 18.61
C THR A 129 3.48 -2.65 18.48
N ALA A 130 3.65 -1.46 19.06
CA ALA A 130 2.69 -0.36 18.95
C ALA A 130 2.58 0.20 17.52
N THR A 131 3.58 -0.07 16.66
CA THR A 131 3.57 0.37 15.25
C THR A 131 2.67 -0.50 14.36
N ASP A 132 2.10 -1.58 14.89
CA ASP A 132 1.26 -2.52 14.16
C ASP A 132 -0.09 -2.68 14.86
N SER A 133 -1.12 -2.02 14.33
CA SER A 133 -2.49 -2.06 14.85
C SER A 133 -3.43 -2.91 13.99
N ALA A 134 -2.86 -3.77 13.13
CA ALA A 134 -3.62 -4.60 12.21
C ALA A 134 -4.61 -5.52 12.94
N PRO A 135 -5.91 -5.50 12.57
CA PRO A 135 -6.88 -6.45 13.11
C PRO A 135 -6.62 -7.85 12.55
N LEU A 136 -7.08 -8.90 13.24
CA LEU A 136 -6.86 -10.30 12.82
C LEU A 136 -7.49 -10.64 11.46
N GLU A 137 -8.44 -9.85 11.00
CA GLU A 137 -9.06 -9.97 9.67
C GLU A 137 -8.23 -9.36 8.55
N MET A 138 -7.25 -8.52 8.87
CA MET A 138 -6.33 -7.94 7.89
C MET A 138 -5.11 -8.83 7.72
N VAL A 139 -4.76 -9.06 6.46
CA VAL A 139 -3.59 -9.80 6.03
C VAL A 139 -2.56 -8.82 5.49
N GLU A 140 -1.31 -8.98 5.89
CA GLU A 140 -0.16 -8.37 5.25
C GLU A 140 0.85 -9.48 4.93
N THR A 141 1.12 -9.70 3.65
CA THR A 141 2.06 -10.72 3.22
C THR A 141 3.22 -10.07 2.50
N THR A 142 4.43 -10.23 3.03
CA THR A 142 5.66 -9.76 2.39
C THR A 142 6.14 -10.82 1.41
N ILE A 143 6.27 -10.43 0.15
CA ILE A 143 6.64 -11.29 -0.97
C ILE A 143 8.00 -10.86 -1.45
N GLN A 144 8.97 -11.75 -1.32
CA GLN A 144 10.31 -11.55 -1.85
C GLN A 144 10.38 -12.17 -3.23
N LEU A 145 10.66 -11.38 -4.26
CA LEU A 145 10.86 -11.90 -5.61
C LEU A 145 12.30 -12.42 -5.77
N LYS A 146 12.48 -13.31 -6.75
CA LYS A 146 13.81 -13.71 -7.20
C LYS A 146 14.55 -12.52 -7.81
N PRO A 147 15.89 -12.55 -7.82
CA PRO A 147 16.69 -11.64 -8.63
C PRO A 147 16.16 -11.54 -10.07
N GLN A 148 16.18 -10.34 -10.63
CA GLN A 148 15.52 -10.04 -11.92
C GLN A 148 16.07 -10.85 -13.10
N ASP A 149 17.34 -11.26 -13.02
CA ASP A 149 18.02 -12.14 -13.97
C ASP A 149 17.46 -13.58 -14.00
N GLN A 150 16.69 -13.97 -12.99
CA GLN A 150 16.08 -15.31 -12.88
C GLN A 150 14.61 -15.33 -13.30
N TRP A 151 14.05 -14.20 -13.73
CA TRP A 151 12.67 -14.13 -14.17
C TRP A 151 12.48 -14.80 -15.53
N ARG A 152 11.26 -15.28 -15.81
CA ARG A 152 10.96 -15.82 -17.14
C ARG A 152 11.22 -14.75 -18.22
N PRO A 153 11.62 -15.15 -19.45
CA PRO A 153 11.90 -14.20 -20.53
C PRO A 153 10.72 -13.26 -20.81
N GLY A 154 10.99 -11.95 -20.85
CA GLY A 154 9.99 -10.93 -21.15
C GLY A 154 9.06 -10.57 -19.98
N MET A 155 9.35 -11.04 -18.76
CA MET A 155 8.62 -10.64 -17.56
C MET A 155 9.02 -9.23 -17.10
N THR A 156 8.02 -8.50 -16.61
CA THR A 156 8.15 -7.19 -15.96
C THR A 156 7.42 -7.24 -14.63
N MET A 157 7.70 -6.30 -13.73
CA MET A 157 7.02 -6.22 -12.43
C MET A 157 5.49 -6.17 -12.61
N GLU A 158 5.01 -5.38 -13.56
CA GLU A 158 3.59 -5.27 -13.90
C GLU A 158 2.98 -6.62 -14.30
N LYS A 159 3.68 -7.40 -15.13
CA LYS A 159 3.22 -8.74 -15.53
C LYS A 159 3.20 -9.72 -14.37
N ILE A 160 4.17 -9.63 -13.45
CA ILE A 160 4.22 -10.46 -12.24
C ILE A 160 3.02 -10.12 -11.35
N VAL A 161 2.75 -8.83 -11.12
CA VAL A 161 1.60 -8.36 -10.34
C VAL A 161 0.29 -8.79 -10.99
N ASP A 162 0.16 -8.70 -12.32
CA ASP A 162 -1.02 -9.17 -13.05
C ASP A 162 -1.25 -10.68 -12.93
N GLU A 163 -0.17 -11.48 -12.98
CA GLU A 163 -0.24 -12.94 -12.81
C GLU A 163 -0.58 -13.33 -11.37
N LEU A 164 0.02 -12.64 -10.39
CA LEU A 164 -0.32 -12.77 -8.97
C LEU A 164 -1.79 -12.43 -8.72
N ASP A 165 -2.28 -11.30 -9.27
CA ASP A 165 -3.65 -10.88 -9.07
C ASP A 165 -4.66 -11.85 -9.68
N LYS A 166 -4.33 -12.48 -10.82
CA LYS A 166 -5.18 -13.50 -11.45
C LYS A 166 -5.15 -14.84 -10.70
N THR A 167 -4.00 -15.22 -10.15
CA THR A 167 -3.79 -16.51 -9.49
C THR A 167 -4.31 -16.51 -8.06
N VAL A 168 -4.06 -15.45 -7.31
CA VAL A 168 -4.36 -15.33 -5.88
C VAL A 168 -5.74 -14.71 -5.70
N ARG A 169 -6.79 -15.47 -5.97
CA ARG A 169 -8.19 -15.00 -5.81
C ARG A 169 -8.99 -15.93 -4.93
N LEU A 170 -9.59 -15.36 -3.89
CA LEU A 170 -10.56 -16.03 -3.02
C LEU A 170 -11.88 -15.25 -3.03
N PRO A 171 -13.04 -15.93 -2.93
CA PRO A 171 -14.32 -15.25 -2.86
C PRO A 171 -14.40 -14.31 -1.64
N GLY A 172 -14.89 -13.09 -1.85
CA GLY A 172 -15.03 -12.09 -0.79
C GLY A 172 -13.73 -11.39 -0.39
N LEU A 173 -12.64 -11.60 -1.14
CA LEU A 173 -11.34 -10.99 -0.91
C LEU A 173 -10.98 -10.02 -2.03
N ALA A 174 -10.81 -8.73 -1.70
CA ALA A 174 -10.33 -7.72 -2.64
C ALA A 174 -8.81 -7.60 -2.53
N ASN A 175 -8.09 -7.96 -3.58
CA ASN A 175 -6.64 -7.94 -3.60
C ASN A 175 -6.06 -6.52 -3.67
N LEU A 176 -4.87 -6.33 -3.11
CA LEU A 176 -4.09 -5.11 -3.26
C LEU A 176 -2.60 -5.46 -3.21
N TRP A 177 -1.86 -4.96 -4.20
CA TRP A 177 -0.42 -5.20 -4.37
C TRP A 177 0.30 -3.85 -4.36
N VAL A 178 1.25 -3.68 -3.45
CA VAL A 178 1.97 -2.41 -3.29
C VAL A 178 3.44 -2.64 -2.91
N PRO A 179 4.36 -1.75 -3.29
CA PRO A 179 5.71 -1.77 -2.76
C PRO A 179 5.75 -1.51 -1.25
N PRO A 180 6.54 -2.26 -0.45
CA PRO A 180 6.54 -2.15 1.01
C PRO A 180 6.83 -0.75 1.57
N ILE A 181 7.92 -0.10 1.14
CA ILE A 181 8.35 1.21 1.67
C ILE A 181 7.32 2.27 1.27
N ARG A 182 6.92 2.30 0.00
CA ARG A 182 5.88 3.23 -0.47
C ARG A 182 4.60 3.10 0.33
N ASN A 183 4.11 1.88 0.55
CA ASN A 183 2.90 1.65 1.31
C ASN A 183 2.98 2.18 2.75
N ARG A 184 4.11 1.94 3.44
CA ARG A 184 4.28 2.46 4.81
C ARG A 184 4.30 3.99 4.84
N ILE A 185 4.87 4.64 3.83
CA ILE A 185 4.85 6.10 3.69
C ILE A 185 3.42 6.60 3.44
N ASP A 186 2.69 5.96 2.52
CA ASP A 186 1.32 6.36 2.16
C ASP A 186 0.35 6.22 3.35
N MET A 187 0.46 5.10 4.09
CA MET A 187 -0.30 4.87 5.32
C MET A 187 0.08 5.85 6.43
N LEU A 188 1.37 6.17 6.63
CA LEU A 188 1.79 7.14 7.63
C LEU A 188 1.33 8.56 7.29
N SER A 189 1.32 8.91 6.00
CA SER A 189 0.96 10.24 5.54
C SER A 189 -0.56 10.48 5.52
N THR A 190 -1.32 9.48 5.06
CA THR A 190 -2.77 9.65 4.79
C THR A 190 -3.65 8.67 5.55
N GLY A 191 -3.10 7.56 6.06
CA GLY A 191 -3.86 6.46 6.64
C GLY A 191 -4.45 5.49 5.61
N ILE A 192 -4.24 5.72 4.30
CA ILE A 192 -4.76 4.88 3.22
C ILE A 192 -3.65 3.98 2.71
N LYS A 193 -3.94 2.68 2.56
CA LYS A 193 -2.99 1.65 2.10
C LYS A 193 -2.93 1.50 0.56
N SER A 194 -3.90 2.05 -0.16
CA SER A 194 -3.96 2.06 -1.61
C SER A 194 -3.53 3.42 -2.19
N PRO A 195 -2.98 3.47 -3.42
CA PRO A 195 -2.59 4.73 -4.07
C PRO A 195 -3.76 5.71 -4.27
N ILE A 196 -4.97 5.18 -4.43
CA ILE A 196 -6.21 5.94 -4.53
C ILE A 196 -7.10 5.52 -3.35
N GLY A 197 -7.63 6.47 -2.60
CA GLY A 197 -8.62 6.21 -1.58
C GLY A 197 -9.61 7.35 -1.42
N ILE A 198 -10.82 7.00 -1.00
CA ILE A 198 -11.94 7.92 -0.82
C ILE A 198 -12.32 7.86 0.66
N LYS A 199 -12.30 9.02 1.33
CA LYS A 199 -12.71 9.13 2.74
C LYS A 199 -14.13 9.66 2.83
N VAL A 200 -15.04 8.83 3.35
CA VAL A 200 -16.41 9.24 3.68
C VAL A 200 -16.45 9.55 5.18
N SER A 201 -16.77 10.80 5.52
CA SER A 201 -16.82 11.28 6.90
C SER A 201 -18.24 11.71 7.25
N GLY A 202 -18.63 11.48 8.50
CA GLY A 202 -19.94 11.86 9.02
C GLY A 202 -20.05 11.56 10.51
N THR A 203 -21.22 11.82 11.09
CA THR A 203 -21.52 11.56 12.50
C THR A 203 -22.36 10.30 12.71
N ASN A 204 -23.04 9.81 11.67
CA ASN A 204 -23.87 8.61 11.70
C ASN A 204 -23.21 7.47 10.91
N LEU A 205 -22.89 6.38 11.59
CA LEU A 205 -22.21 5.23 10.99
C LEU A 205 -23.05 4.55 9.89
N ALA A 206 -24.38 4.52 10.05
CA ALA A 206 -25.26 3.91 9.05
C ALA A 206 -25.25 4.70 7.73
N ASP A 207 -25.23 6.03 7.80
CA ASP A 207 -25.20 6.90 6.63
C ASP A 207 -23.84 6.81 5.91
N ILE A 208 -22.75 6.78 6.69
CA ILE A 208 -21.39 6.62 6.14
C ILE A 208 -21.27 5.29 5.40
N ASP A 209 -21.73 4.18 5.99
CA ASP A 209 -21.64 2.86 5.38
C ASP A 209 -22.49 2.74 4.10
N ALA A 210 -23.69 3.35 4.11
CA ALA A 210 -24.56 3.39 2.94
C ALA A 210 -23.93 4.18 1.79
N ILE A 211 -23.36 5.35 2.07
CA ILE A 211 -22.69 6.18 1.06
C ILE A 211 -21.43 5.49 0.55
N ALA A 212 -20.60 4.93 1.43
CA ALA A 212 -19.39 4.21 1.05
C ALA A 212 -19.72 3.00 0.16
N GLY A 213 -20.81 2.27 0.46
CA GLY A 213 -21.30 1.18 -0.39
C GLY A 213 -21.75 1.64 -1.78
N GLN A 214 -22.41 2.80 -1.90
CA GLN A 214 -22.78 3.37 -3.21
C GLN A 214 -21.53 3.76 -4.02
N ILE A 215 -20.56 4.42 -3.37
CA ILE A 215 -19.28 4.79 -3.98
C ILE A 215 -18.52 3.55 -4.45
N GLU A 216 -18.50 2.48 -3.66
CA GLU A 216 -17.86 1.21 -4.01
C GLU A 216 -18.42 0.64 -5.33
N VAL A 217 -19.75 0.64 -5.49
CA VAL A 217 -20.41 0.16 -6.71
C VAL A 217 -20.05 1.01 -7.92
N VAL A 218 -20.08 2.34 -7.78
CA VAL A 218 -19.76 3.27 -8.88
C VAL A 218 -18.29 3.19 -9.25
N ALA A 219 -17.38 3.10 -8.27
CA ALA A 219 -15.94 3.00 -8.49
C ALA A 219 -15.56 1.79 -9.35
N ARG A 220 -16.27 0.66 -9.19
CA ARG A 220 -16.05 -0.54 -10.02
C ARG A 220 -16.41 -0.36 -11.50
N THR A 221 -17.17 0.68 -11.86
CA THR A 221 -17.54 0.96 -13.25
C THR A 221 -16.52 1.83 -13.99
N VAL A 222 -15.57 2.42 -13.26
CA VAL A 222 -14.56 3.33 -13.81
C VAL A 222 -13.45 2.54 -14.53
N PRO A 223 -13.11 2.87 -15.79
CA PRO A 223 -11.99 2.23 -16.48
C PRO A 223 -10.67 2.39 -15.72
N GLY A 224 -9.92 1.29 -15.57
CA GLY A 224 -8.63 1.27 -14.87
C GLY A 224 -8.70 0.90 -13.39
N VAL A 225 -9.89 0.75 -12.81
CA VAL A 225 -10.05 0.21 -11.44
C VAL A 225 -9.97 -1.31 -11.47
N THR A 226 -8.98 -1.89 -10.79
CA THR A 226 -8.81 -3.34 -10.64
C THR A 226 -9.73 -3.92 -9.56
N SER A 227 -9.75 -3.27 -8.39
CA SER A 227 -10.61 -3.64 -7.26
C SER A 227 -10.98 -2.42 -6.43
N ALA A 228 -12.22 -2.37 -5.96
CA ALA A 228 -12.69 -1.38 -4.99
C ALA A 228 -13.50 -2.08 -3.90
N LEU A 229 -13.12 -1.84 -2.65
CA LEU A 229 -13.82 -2.31 -1.46
C LEU A 229 -13.89 -1.16 -0.44
N ALA A 230 -15.08 -0.85 0.04
CA ALA A 230 -15.25 0.03 1.19
C ALA A 230 -15.16 -0.81 2.47
N GLU A 231 -14.26 -0.44 3.38
CA GLU A 231 -14.24 -1.01 4.72
C GLU A 231 -15.54 -0.64 5.43
N ARG A 232 -16.17 -1.64 6.05
CA ARG A 232 -17.45 -1.47 6.74
C ARG A 232 -17.19 -1.07 8.18
N LEU A 233 -17.78 0.04 8.60
CA LEU A 233 -17.74 0.50 10.00
C LEU A 233 -18.69 -0.32 10.89
N VAL A 234 -19.64 -1.01 10.26
CA VAL A 234 -20.73 -1.77 10.86
C VAL A 234 -20.67 -3.21 10.32
N GLY A 235 -20.98 -4.22 11.14
CA GLY A 235 -20.82 -5.64 10.75
C GLY A 235 -20.04 -6.51 11.74
N GLY A 236 -19.56 -5.93 12.84
CA GLY A 236 -19.06 -6.71 13.97
C GLY A 236 -20.14 -7.64 14.53
N ARG A 237 -19.78 -8.90 14.77
CA ARG A 237 -20.70 -9.90 15.31
C ARG A 237 -20.60 -9.94 16.84
N TYR A 238 -21.71 -9.70 17.52
CA TYR A 238 -21.76 -9.67 18.99
C TYR A 238 -22.70 -10.72 19.56
N LEU A 239 -22.32 -11.27 20.71
CA LEU A 239 -23.18 -12.04 21.59
C LEU A 239 -23.47 -11.19 22.82
N ASN A 240 -24.69 -10.64 22.91
CA ASN A 240 -25.06 -9.75 23.99
C ASN A 240 -25.61 -10.55 25.17
N ILE A 241 -25.04 -10.32 26.35
CA ILE A 241 -25.48 -10.89 27.62
C ILE A 241 -26.21 -9.80 28.40
N ASP A 242 -27.51 -9.71 28.17
CA ASP A 242 -28.37 -8.72 28.83
C ASP A 242 -28.71 -9.17 30.26
N ILE A 243 -27.97 -8.64 31.23
CA ILE A 243 -28.12 -9.00 32.64
C ILE A 243 -29.41 -8.40 33.20
N HIS A 244 -30.35 -9.27 33.56
CA HIS A 244 -31.60 -8.86 34.19
C HIS A 244 -31.39 -8.70 35.70
N ARG A 245 -31.27 -7.46 36.16
CA ARG A 245 -30.97 -7.13 37.57
C ARG A 245 -31.93 -7.78 38.55
N GLU A 246 -33.23 -7.77 38.25
CA GLU A 246 -34.26 -8.39 39.10
C GLU A 246 -34.10 -9.91 39.23
N LYS A 247 -33.66 -10.59 38.16
CA LYS A 247 -33.42 -12.04 38.18
C LYS A 247 -32.14 -12.35 38.94
N ALA A 248 -31.07 -11.57 38.76
CA ALA A 248 -29.82 -11.73 39.49
C ALA A 248 -30.01 -11.53 40.99
N ALA A 249 -30.80 -10.53 41.39
CA ALA A 249 -31.12 -10.24 42.78
C ALA A 249 -31.81 -11.40 43.52
N ARG A 250 -32.63 -12.20 42.81
CA ARG A 250 -33.26 -13.41 43.39
C ARG A 250 -32.24 -14.44 43.88
N TYR A 251 -31.05 -14.45 43.30
CA TYR A 251 -29.95 -15.34 43.69
C TYR A 251 -28.88 -14.62 44.54
N GLY A 252 -29.17 -13.40 45.01
CA GLY A 252 -28.21 -12.59 45.77
C GLY A 252 -27.00 -12.13 44.94
N MET A 253 -27.09 -12.15 43.60
CA MET A 253 -25.98 -11.77 42.72
C MET A 253 -26.07 -10.32 42.29
N THR A 254 -24.95 -9.60 42.36
CA THR A 254 -24.77 -8.30 41.75
C THR A 254 -24.51 -8.43 40.25
N VAL A 255 -24.56 -7.31 39.52
CA VAL A 255 -24.17 -7.28 38.10
C VAL A 255 -22.69 -7.67 37.92
N GLY A 256 -21.83 -7.26 38.86
CA GLY A 256 -20.40 -7.60 38.85
C GLY A 256 -20.16 -9.10 38.98
N ASP A 257 -20.93 -9.78 39.83
CA ASP A 257 -20.83 -11.22 40.01
C ASP A 257 -21.16 -11.96 38.72
N VAL A 258 -22.22 -11.55 38.01
CA VAL A 258 -22.59 -12.14 36.73
C VAL A 258 -21.55 -11.84 35.64
N GLN A 259 -21.00 -10.62 35.61
CA GLN A 259 -19.96 -10.24 34.65
C GLN A 259 -18.65 -11.01 34.84
N LEU A 260 -18.31 -11.40 36.08
CA LEU A 260 -17.14 -12.22 36.38
C LEU A 260 -17.19 -13.59 35.67
N PHE A 261 -18.38 -14.20 35.58
CA PHE A 261 -18.56 -15.44 34.80
C PHE A 261 -18.36 -15.20 33.30
N VAL A 262 -18.74 -14.04 32.79
CA VAL A 262 -18.56 -13.70 31.37
C VAL A 262 -17.08 -13.50 31.05
N SER A 263 -16.35 -12.72 31.83
CA SER A 263 -14.93 -12.40 31.57
C SER A 263 -14.01 -13.61 31.78
N SER A 264 -14.17 -14.32 32.88
CA SER A 264 -13.31 -15.47 33.22
C SER A 264 -13.86 -16.76 32.62
N ALA A 265 -15.04 -17.21 33.06
CA ALA A 265 -15.52 -18.56 32.71
C ALA A 265 -15.75 -18.76 31.20
N ILE A 266 -16.21 -17.72 30.49
CA ILE A 266 -16.41 -17.75 29.02
C ILE A 266 -15.21 -17.14 28.28
N GLY A 267 -14.83 -15.91 28.64
CA GLY A 267 -13.85 -15.08 27.94
C GLY A 267 -12.39 -15.52 28.09
N GLY A 268 -12.03 -16.19 29.19
CA GLY A 268 -10.65 -16.59 29.47
C GLY A 268 -9.73 -15.42 29.82
N ALA A 269 -10.25 -14.42 30.54
CA ALA A 269 -9.45 -13.31 31.05
C ALA A 269 -8.24 -13.81 31.87
N MET A 270 -7.12 -13.09 31.74
CA MET A 270 -5.90 -13.36 32.49
C MET A 270 -6.13 -13.04 33.98
N VAL A 271 -5.69 -13.94 34.87
CA VAL A 271 -5.82 -13.81 36.33
C VAL A 271 -4.48 -13.57 37.03
N GLY A 272 -3.37 -13.86 36.37
CA GLY A 272 -2.01 -13.68 36.89
C GLY A 272 -0.96 -14.11 35.90
N GLU A 273 0.31 -14.12 36.32
CA GLU A 273 1.44 -14.57 35.51
C GLU A 273 2.35 -15.50 36.33
N THR A 274 2.94 -16.51 35.68
CA THR A 274 4.09 -17.23 36.25
C THR A 274 5.36 -16.42 36.02
N VAL A 275 6.34 -16.55 36.93
CA VAL A 275 7.66 -15.94 36.80
C VAL A 275 8.68 -17.06 36.66
N GLU A 276 9.26 -17.17 35.46
CA GLU A 276 10.18 -18.24 35.07
C GLU A 276 11.51 -17.61 34.62
N GLY A 277 12.22 -17.02 35.59
CA GLY A 277 13.43 -16.24 35.33
C GLY A 277 13.11 -14.84 34.79
N VAL A 278 13.52 -14.55 33.55
CA VAL A 278 13.18 -13.31 32.84
C VAL A 278 11.83 -13.43 32.12
N GLU A 279 11.39 -14.67 31.87
CA GLU A 279 10.15 -14.96 31.15
C GLU A 279 8.92 -14.88 32.07
N ARG A 280 7.80 -14.47 31.48
CA ARG A 280 6.51 -14.34 32.15
C ARG A 280 5.43 -14.95 31.26
N TYR A 281 4.61 -15.82 31.83
CA TYR A 281 3.53 -16.49 31.09
C TYR A 281 2.17 -16.22 31.72
N PRO A 282 1.14 -15.90 30.92
CA PRO A 282 -0.19 -15.58 31.43
C PRO A 282 -0.92 -16.82 31.95
N ILE A 283 -1.53 -16.69 33.12
CA ILE A 283 -2.43 -17.67 33.73
C ILE A 283 -3.87 -17.21 33.50
N ASN A 284 -4.76 -18.10 33.04
CA ASN A 284 -6.19 -17.82 32.93
C ASN A 284 -7.04 -18.97 33.51
N ILE A 285 -8.30 -18.67 33.82
CA ILE A 285 -9.30 -19.66 34.28
C ILE A 285 -10.48 -19.60 33.33
N ARG A 286 -10.87 -20.75 32.76
CA ARG A 286 -11.96 -20.83 31.79
C ARG A 286 -12.70 -22.16 31.89
N TYR A 287 -14.01 -22.17 31.61
CA TYR A 287 -14.75 -23.42 31.42
C TYR A 287 -14.30 -24.17 30.17
N ARG A 288 -14.52 -25.50 30.19
CA ARG A 288 -14.26 -26.34 29.00
C ARG A 288 -15.03 -25.80 27.81
N ARG A 289 -14.39 -25.77 26.64
CA ARG A 289 -14.93 -25.17 25.41
C ARG A 289 -16.35 -25.65 25.08
N ALA A 290 -16.65 -26.93 25.27
CA ALA A 290 -17.98 -27.49 25.01
C ALA A 290 -19.12 -26.81 25.80
N ILE A 291 -18.85 -26.39 27.05
CA ILE A 291 -19.81 -25.69 27.91
C ILE A 291 -19.88 -24.20 27.52
N ALA A 292 -18.79 -23.61 27.08
CA ALA A 292 -18.72 -22.19 26.69
C ALA A 292 -19.25 -21.88 25.28
N THR A 293 -19.37 -22.88 24.38
CA THR A 293 -19.76 -22.68 22.97
C THR A 293 -21.18 -23.13 22.62
N ALA A 294 -21.85 -23.91 23.46
CA ALA A 294 -23.24 -24.26 23.19
C ALA A 294 -24.11 -22.98 23.26
N ARG A 295 -25.13 -22.86 22.40
CA ARG A 295 -26.07 -21.72 22.39
C ARG A 295 -27.14 -21.84 23.50
N ARG A 296 -27.22 -23.01 24.14
CA ARG A 296 -28.16 -23.39 25.22
C ARG A 296 -27.71 -23.21 26.70
N PRO A 297 -26.43 -23.14 27.09
CA PRO A 297 -26.00 -22.87 28.47
C PRO A 297 -26.23 -21.42 28.89
N CYS A 298 -26.24 -20.48 27.93
CA CYS A 298 -26.64 -19.09 28.17
C CYS A 298 -28.09 -18.90 27.72
N ALA A 299 -29.05 -19.34 28.55
CA ALA A 299 -30.49 -19.32 28.24
C ALA A 299 -31.06 -17.91 27.93
N SER A 300 -30.29 -16.84 28.16
CA SER A 300 -30.70 -15.45 27.97
C SER A 300 -29.88 -14.67 26.92
N CYS A 301 -28.97 -15.32 26.19
CA CYS A 301 -28.12 -14.64 25.20
C CYS A 301 -28.91 -14.33 23.91
N ARG A 302 -28.97 -13.05 23.48
CA ARG A 302 -29.55 -12.64 22.18
C ARG A 302 -28.45 -12.38 21.16
N SER A 303 -28.66 -12.81 19.92
CA SER A 303 -27.83 -12.41 18.78
C SER A 303 -28.40 -11.12 18.17
N SER A 304 -27.60 -10.07 18.10
CA SER A 304 -27.96 -8.83 17.39
C SER A 304 -26.95 -8.57 16.29
N PRO A 305 -27.39 -8.33 15.04
CA PRO A 305 -26.60 -7.52 14.12
C PRO A 305 -26.60 -6.08 14.65
N ARG A 306 -25.44 -5.42 14.66
CA ARG A 306 -25.35 -3.96 14.64
C ARG A 306 -24.93 -3.58 13.25
#